data_AF-A0A080M0J6-F1
#
_entry.id   AF-A0A080M0J6-F1
#
_cell.length_a   1.000
_cell.length_b   1.000
_cell.length_c   1.000
_cell.angle_alpha   90.00
_cell.angle_beta   90.00
_cell.angle_gamma   90.00
#
_symmetry.space_group_name_H-M   'P 1'
#
loop_
_entity.id
_entity.type
_entity.pdbx_description
1 polymer ?
#
loop_
_entity_poly.entity_id
_entity_poly.type
_entity_poly.pdbx_seq_one_letter_code
_entity_poly.pdbx_strand_id
1 'polypeptide(L)' 'MNFTWNNAKRQANLKKHGLDFADASRVFAGHTLTRPDTRLSYSEARFSTGGLPGVDVVVIAHTET' A
#
# COMPACT_ATOMS: atom_id res chain seq x y z
N MET A 1 -2.01 7.66 -11.37
CA MET A 1 -2.45 7.49 -9.98
C MET A 1 -1.61 8.42 -9.12
N ASN A 2 -2.23 9.24 -8.28
CA ASN A 2 -1.51 10.13 -7.38
C ASN A 2 -1.39 9.45 -6.02
N PHE A 3 -0.17 9.27 -5.52
CA PHE A 3 0.07 8.65 -4.24
C PHE A 3 0.37 9.72 -3.20
N THR A 4 -0.43 9.73 -2.13
CA THR A 4 -0.23 10.61 -0.99
C THR A 4 -0.18 9.81 0.29
N TRP A 5 0.62 10.26 1.24
CA TRP A 5 0.73 9.62 2.55
C TRP A 5 1.13 10.66 3.59
N ASN A 6 0.83 10.35 4.86
CA ASN A 6 1.39 11.09 5.97
C ASN A 6 2.88 10.71 6.16
N ASN A 7 3.77 11.71 6.28
CA ASN A 7 5.22 11.47 6.41
C ASN A 7 5.60 10.71 7.69
N ALA A 8 4.92 10.93 8.81
CA ALA A 8 5.18 10.17 10.04
C ALA A 8 4.83 8.68 9.85
N LYS A 9 3.74 8.39 9.13
CA LYS A 9 3.35 7.02 8.78
C LYS A 9 4.38 6.36 7.85
N ARG A 10 4.90 7.09 6.85
CA ARG A 10 5.98 6.61 5.96
C ARG A 10 7.22 6.20 6.75
N GLN A 11 7.70 7.07 7.64
CA GLN A 11 8.90 6.79 8.44
C GLN A 11 8.70 5.59 9.39
N ALA A 12 7.52 5.50 10.03
CA ALA A 12 7.17 4.35 10.86
C ALA A 12 7.10 3.04 10.04
N ASN A 13 6.53 3.08 8.83
CA ASN A 13 6.45 1.92 7.94
C ASN A 13 7.84 1.47 7.48
N LEU A 14 8.70 2.41 7.10
CA LEU A 14 10.07 2.12 6.68
C LEU A 14 10.85 1.45 7.82
N LYS A 15 10.76 1.96 9.05
CA LYS A 15 11.42 1.35 10.21
C LYS A 15 10.88 -0.04 10.55
N LYS A 16 9.55 -0.24 10.43
CA LYS A 16 8.89 -1.49 10.85
C LYS A 16 8.99 -2.60 9.80
N HIS A 17 8.92 -2.25 8.52
CA HIS A 17 8.75 -3.19 7.42
C HIS A 17 9.89 -3.14 6.40
N GLY A 18 10.80 -2.16 6.47
CA GLY A 18 11.84 -1.96 5.46
C GLY A 18 11.32 -1.46 4.11
N LEU A 19 10.04 -1.08 4.03
CA LEU A 19 9.36 -0.69 2.80
C LEU A 19 8.99 0.79 2.84
N ASP A 20 9.32 1.51 1.76
CA ASP A 20 8.98 2.91 1.60
C ASP A 20 7.71 3.08 0.75
N PHE A 21 6.81 3.96 1.17
CA PHE A 21 5.64 4.35 0.37
C PHE A 21 6.02 5.08 -0.93
N ALA A 22 7.20 5.70 -0.98
CA ALA A 22 7.72 6.30 -2.20
C ALA A 22 7.87 5.28 -3.35
N ASP A 23 8.04 4.00 -3.04
CA ASP A 23 8.14 2.91 -4.02
C ASP A 23 6.77 2.33 -4.43
N ALA A 24 5.65 2.79 -3.85
CA ALA A 24 4.32 2.24 -4.13
C ALA A 24 3.99 2.26 -5.63
N SER A 25 4.35 3.33 -6.34
CA SER A 25 4.12 3.48 -7.78
C SER A 25 4.73 2.34 -8.59
N ARG A 26 5.88 1.78 -8.16
CA ARG A 26 6.53 0.65 -8.83
C ARG A 26 5.73 -0.64 -8.69
N VAL A 27 5.09 -0.84 -7.53
CA VAL A 27 4.20 -1.99 -7.29
C VAL A 27 2.96 -1.87 -8.16
N PHE A 28 2.31 -0.70 -8.15
CA PHE A 28 1.09 -0.44 -8.92
C PHE A 28 1.31 -0.39 -10.44
N ALA A 29 2.55 -0.17 -10.90
CA ALA A 29 2.91 -0.27 -12.31
C ALA A 29 2.97 -1.72 -12.84
N GLY A 30 3.09 -2.70 -11.94
CA GLY A 30 3.12 -4.12 -12.27
C GLY A 30 1.73 -4.78 -12.21
N HIS A 31 1.73 -6.12 -12.30
CA HIS A 31 0.52 -6.89 -12.04
C HIS A 31 0.17 -6.83 -10.55
N THR A 32 -1.06 -6.43 -10.27
CA THR A 32 -1.56 -6.30 -8.91
C THR A 32 -2.90 -7.01 -8.75
N LEU A 33 -3.15 -7.50 -7.53
CA LEU A 33 -4.44 -8.02 -7.10
C LEU A 33 -4.93 -7.18 -5.93
N THR A 34 -6.03 -6.46 -6.14
CA THR A 34 -6.64 -5.58 -5.12
C THR A 34 -7.92 -6.20 -4.59
N ARG A 35 -8.10 -6.17 -3.27
CA ARG A 35 -9.35 -6.56 -2.62
C ARG A 35 -9.79 -5.51 -1.58
N PRO A 36 -11.10 -5.32 -1.37
CA PRO A 36 -11.60 -4.57 -0.23
C PRO A 36 -11.11 -5.17 1.10
N ASP A 37 -10.74 -4.31 2.03
CA ASP A 37 -10.39 -4.66 3.40
C ASP A 37 -11.60 -4.43 4.32
N THR A 38 -12.38 -5.48 4.51
CA THR A 38 -13.59 -5.48 5.35
C THR A 38 -13.34 -6.10 6.74
N ARG A 39 -12.09 -6.17 7.19
CA ARG A 39 -11.74 -6.80 8.48
C ARG A 39 -12.30 -6.04 9.68
N LEU A 40 -12.48 -4.72 9.55
CA LEU A 40 -13.08 -3.85 10.55
C LEU A 40 -14.10 -2.92 9.89
N SER A 41 -15.01 -2.36 10.70
CA SER A 41 -15.91 -1.29 10.27
C SER A 41 -15.16 0.04 10.24
N TYR A 42 -14.47 0.30 9.13
CA TYR A 42 -13.79 1.58 8.88
C TYR A 42 -14.79 2.68 8.46
N SER A 43 -14.49 3.93 8.77
CA SER A 43 -15.27 5.10 8.32
C SER A 43 -15.01 5.47 6.85
N GLU A 44 -14.09 4.77 6.18
CA GLU A 44 -13.65 5.00 4.81
C GLU A 44 -13.43 3.65 4.10
N ALA A 45 -13.52 3.63 2.77
CA ALA A 45 -13.20 2.44 1.99
C ALA A 45 -11.69 2.16 2.04
N ARG A 46 -11.33 0.93 2.41
CA ARG A 46 -9.93 0.47 2.48
C ARG A 46 -9.72 -0.73 1.58
N PHE A 47 -8.51 -0.83 1.06
CA PHE A 47 -8.11 -1.88 0.14
C PHE A 47 -6.77 -2.46 0.55
N SER A 48 -6.60 -3.74 0.24
CA SER A 48 -5.31 -4.43 0.31
C SER A 48 -4.93 -4.85 -1.11
N THR A 49 -3.80 -4.36 -1.58
CA THR A 49 -3.26 -4.67 -2.91
C THR A 49 -1.97 -5.47 -2.76
N GLY A 50 -1.98 -6.70 -3.28
CA GLY A 50 -0.77 -7.50 -3.44
C GLY A 50 -0.11 -7.23 -4.79
N GLY A 51 1.21 -7.14 -4.82
CA GLY A 51 1.99 -7.01 -6.06
C GLY A 51 3.42 -7.51 -5.89
N LEU A 52 4.13 -7.60 -7.01
CA LEU A 52 5.50 -8.13 -7.11
C LEU A 52 6.45 -7.07 -7.69
N PRO A 53 7.00 -6.15 -6.89
CA PRO A 53 8.10 -5.29 -7.33
C PRO A 53 9.39 -6.11 -7.48
N GLY A 54 9.57 -6.78 -8.62
CA GLY A 54 10.71 -7.65 -8.85
C GLY A 54 10.48 -9.05 -8.27
N VAL A 55 11.25 -9.43 -7.24
CA VAL A 55 11.24 -10.80 -6.66
C VAL A 55 10.42 -10.94 -5.38
N ASP A 56 10.12 -9.85 -4.67
CA ASP A 56 9.43 -9.89 -3.39
C ASP A 56 7.92 -9.66 -3.55
N VAL A 57 7.10 -10.39 -2.77
CA VAL A 57 5.66 -10.12 -2.66
C VAL A 57 5.44 -9.02 -1.63
N VAL A 58 4.81 -7.93 -2.06
CA VAL A 58 4.44 -6.80 -1.19
C VAL A 58 2.93 -6.66 -1.13
N VAL A 59 2.41 -6.38 0.07
CA VAL A 59 0.99 -6.04 0.29
C VAL A 59 0.90 -4.60 0.77
N ILE A 60 0.17 -3.78 0.03
CA ILE A 60 -0.07 -2.36 0.33
C ILE A 60 -1.50 -2.20 0.83
N ALA A 61 -1.67 -1.61 2.01
CA ALA A 61 -2.96 -1.17 2.52
C ALA A 61 -3.18 0.31 2.18
N HIS A 62 -4.25 0.63 1.46
CA HIS A 62 -4.51 1.99 0.97
C HIS A 62 -6.00 2.35 0.96
N THR A 63 -6.26 3.63 0.72
CA THR A 63 -7.57 4.23 0.51
C THR A 63 -7.56 4.89 -0.86
N GLU A 64 -8.73 4.99 -1.50
CA GLU A 64 -8.90 5.66 -2.78
C GLU A 64 -9.87 6.83 -2.61
N THR A 65 -9.53 7.98 -3.21
CA THR A 65 -10.32 9.22 -3.18
C THR A 65 -10.33 9.86 -4.55
#